data_AF-A0AAU4VKE0-F1
#
_entry.id   AF-A0AAU4VKE0-F1
#
_cell.length_a   1.000
_cell.length_b   1.000
_cell.length_c   1.000
_cell.angle_alpha   90.00
_cell.angle_beta   90.00
_cell.angle_gamma   90.00
#
_symmetry.space_group_name_H-M   'P 1'
#
loop_
_entity.id
_entity.type
_entity.pdbx_description
1 polymer ?
#
loop_
_entity_poly.entity_id
_entity_poly.type
_entity_poly.pdbx_seq_one_letter_code
_entity_poly.pdbx_strand_id
1 'polypeptide(L)'
;MTVCAIEITMTARFTIAADGSYAARLAGDGEARYPERWTLAGPEPYAVPLPLAQPEEADSEVLALTDGRVLIHRRVAERHAFALLYPTGGAAAGPRTGELPLGSVEPGAEGVRVSLLPPSPDGHGAFALAASATGSTVWQVAGGPFGPVARIPGRCTGGVWLDRAGRMLALDREFRGTTKAVAVDLGRGGEVSPLLQIADGSDDRLLLADPDSGLLLIRSDAPGEPRLGWGVLGSSLPVRFPECLRGEAGIPFAVQPGQALMPETCAVALRLENGGIGLWRPADRHVFRLAAPDGWLGTGLWSREGRLHLPYATPEIPCGITGLTLPVSPPAPVRLDPPPAAAPRPVPLQQAPLH
;
A
#
# COMPACT_ATOMS: atom_id res chain seq x y z
N MET A 1 8.73 6.17 27.50
CA MET A 1 9.24 6.65 26.20
C MET A 1 8.16 6.42 25.19
N THR A 2 7.51 7.49 24.76
CA THR A 2 6.33 7.46 23.90
C THR A 2 6.79 7.03 22.50
N VAL A 3 6.48 5.80 22.13
CA VAL A 3 6.62 5.32 20.75
C VAL A 3 5.76 6.25 19.90
N CYS A 4 6.41 7.01 19.00
CA CYS A 4 5.71 7.72 17.94
C CYS A 4 4.89 6.69 17.17
N ALA A 5 3.59 6.64 17.45
CA ALA A 5 2.62 6.10 16.54
C ALA A 5 2.68 6.97 15.28
N ILE A 6 3.55 6.59 14.34
CA ILE A 6 3.37 7.01 12.96
C ILE A 6 2.07 6.32 12.56
N GLU A 7 0.96 7.05 12.63
CA GLU A 7 -0.27 6.69 11.95
C GLU A 7 0.07 6.57 10.47
N ILE A 8 0.41 5.37 10.03
CA ILE A 8 0.51 5.04 8.61
C ILE A 8 -0.93 4.89 8.12
N THR A 9 -1.64 6.01 8.03
CA THR A 9 -2.87 6.14 7.26
C THR A 9 -2.91 7.56 6.73
N MET A 10 -2.03 7.85 5.78
CA MET A 10 -2.29 8.89 4.79
C MET A 10 -2.61 8.15 3.50
N THR A 11 -3.80 8.37 2.97
CA THR A 11 -4.07 8.16 1.55
C THR A 11 -2.91 8.75 0.75
N ALA A 12 -2.43 7.98 -0.22
CA ALA A 12 -1.32 8.43 -1.04
C ALA A 12 -1.70 9.74 -1.74
N ARG A 13 -0.80 10.73 -1.73
CA ARG A 13 -0.96 12.00 -2.45
C ARG A 13 -1.24 11.79 -3.94
N PHE A 14 -0.92 10.61 -4.46
CA PHE A 14 -1.21 10.13 -5.78
C PHE A 14 -1.83 8.74 -5.70
N THR A 15 -3.05 8.57 -6.21
CA THR A 15 -3.75 7.28 -6.24
C THR A 15 -3.79 6.74 -7.66
N ILE A 16 -3.70 5.42 -7.81
CA ILE A 16 -3.76 4.72 -9.10
C ILE A 16 -4.96 3.78 -9.05
N ALA A 17 -5.85 3.87 -10.05
CA ALA A 17 -7.01 2.99 -10.15
C ALA A 17 -6.59 1.52 -10.19
N ALA A 18 -7.47 0.61 -9.78
CA ALA A 18 -7.12 -0.80 -9.57
C ALA A 18 -6.54 -1.51 -10.80
N ASP A 19 -6.93 -1.10 -12.01
CA ASP A 19 -6.43 -1.64 -13.28
C ASP A 19 -5.17 -0.91 -13.81
N GLY A 20 -4.71 0.13 -13.11
CA GLY A 20 -3.60 0.98 -13.52
C GLY A 20 -3.90 1.91 -14.69
N SER A 21 -5.16 2.04 -15.13
CA SER A 21 -5.51 2.83 -16.32
C SER A 21 -5.57 4.34 -16.07
N TYR A 22 -5.95 4.71 -14.85
CA TYR A 22 -6.09 6.09 -14.40
C TYR A 22 -5.39 6.32 -13.07
N ALA A 23 -5.09 7.59 -12.80
CA ALA A 23 -4.60 8.04 -11.51
C ALA A 23 -5.17 9.42 -11.15
N ALA A 24 -5.06 9.79 -9.87
CA ALA A 24 -5.53 11.07 -9.38
C ALA A 24 -4.61 11.64 -8.30
N ARG A 25 -4.49 12.97 -8.25
CA ARG A 25 -3.84 13.70 -7.15
C ARG A 25 -4.50 15.04 -6.92
N LEU A 26 -4.20 15.66 -5.78
CA LEU A 26 -4.34 17.10 -5.61
C LEU A 26 -3.05 17.76 -6.08
N ALA A 27 -3.13 18.47 -7.20
CA ALA A 27 -2.05 19.25 -7.78
C ALA A 27 -2.14 20.72 -7.34
N GLY A 28 -1.12 21.51 -7.68
CA GLY A 28 -1.00 22.92 -7.28
C GLY A 28 -0.21 23.11 -5.98
N ASP A 29 0.18 24.37 -5.74
CA ASP A 29 1.00 24.78 -4.60
C ASP A 29 0.23 25.73 -3.67
N GLY A 30 0.54 25.67 -2.37
CA GLY A 30 -0.10 26.54 -1.37
C GLY A 30 -1.62 26.40 -1.38
N GLU A 31 -2.34 27.52 -1.38
CA GLU A 31 -3.81 27.56 -1.30
C GLU A 31 -4.53 27.32 -2.64
N ALA A 32 -3.79 27.12 -3.75
CA ALA A 32 -4.37 26.98 -5.09
C ALA A 32 -4.41 25.52 -5.57
N ARG A 33 -4.89 24.60 -4.71
CA ARG A 33 -4.94 23.18 -5.05
C ARG A 33 -6.15 22.83 -5.92
N TYR A 34 -5.98 21.86 -6.80
CA TYR A 34 -7.06 21.34 -7.63
C TYR A 34 -6.88 19.83 -7.89
N PRO A 35 -7.97 19.08 -8.06
CA PRO A 35 -7.90 17.68 -8.46
C PRO A 35 -7.36 17.56 -9.88
N GLU A 36 -6.47 16.61 -10.11
CA GLU A 36 -5.90 16.32 -11.40
C GLU A 36 -6.06 14.83 -11.70
N ARG A 37 -6.58 14.52 -12.89
CA ARG A 37 -6.75 13.15 -13.35
C ARG A 37 -5.68 12.80 -14.36
N TRP A 38 -5.01 11.68 -14.17
CA TRP A 38 -4.02 11.15 -15.10
C TRP A 38 -4.61 9.97 -15.86
N THR A 39 -4.33 9.91 -17.15
CA THR A 39 -4.58 8.71 -17.98
C THR A 39 -3.23 8.03 -18.21
N LEU A 40 -3.15 6.76 -17.85
CA LEU A 40 -1.92 5.95 -17.91
C LEU A 40 -2.02 4.85 -18.97
N ALA A 41 -3.22 4.44 -19.37
CA ALA A 41 -3.47 3.37 -20.35
C ALA A 41 -3.22 3.75 -21.83
N GLY A 42 -2.47 4.82 -22.10
CA GLY A 42 -2.15 5.30 -23.45
C GLY A 42 -0.68 5.10 -23.83
N PRO A 43 -0.30 5.39 -25.09
CA PRO A 43 1.11 5.38 -25.50
C PRO A 43 1.96 6.40 -24.71
N GLU A 44 1.34 7.53 -24.35
CA GLU A 44 1.95 8.55 -23.50
C GLU A 44 0.97 8.92 -22.37
N PRO A 45 1.46 9.06 -21.12
CA PRO A 45 0.63 9.51 -20.02
C PRO A 45 0.26 10.98 -20.22
N TYR A 46 -0.95 11.35 -19.83
CA TYR A 46 -1.36 12.75 -19.82
C TYR A 46 -2.26 13.07 -18.63
N ALA A 47 -2.14 14.30 -18.15
CA ALA A 47 -2.92 14.83 -17.05
C ALA A 47 -3.99 15.79 -17.57
N VAL A 48 -5.16 15.77 -16.91
CA VAL A 48 -6.26 16.70 -17.13
C VAL A 48 -6.56 17.37 -15.79
N PRO A 49 -6.40 18.70 -15.68
CA PRO A 49 -6.83 19.41 -14.48
C PRO A 49 -8.36 19.38 -14.40
N LEU A 50 -8.88 19.20 -13.19
CA LEU A 50 -10.31 19.24 -12.89
C LEU A 50 -10.62 20.44 -12.00
N PRO A 51 -10.47 21.68 -12.50
CA PRO A 51 -10.72 22.87 -11.70
C PRO A 51 -12.20 22.96 -11.34
N LEU A 52 -12.47 23.39 -10.11
CA LEU A 52 -13.81 23.69 -9.61
C LEU A 52 -13.94 25.20 -9.36
N ALA A 53 -15.09 25.63 -8.85
CA ALA A 53 -15.36 27.05 -8.63
C ALA A 53 -14.42 27.71 -7.60
N GLN A 54 -13.78 26.90 -6.75
CA GLN A 54 -12.81 27.33 -5.75
C GLN A 54 -11.68 26.30 -5.64
N PRO A 55 -10.50 26.69 -5.12
CA PRO A 55 -9.44 25.75 -4.76
C PRO A 55 -9.88 24.72 -3.71
N GLU A 56 -9.19 23.58 -3.69
CA GLU A 56 -9.40 22.52 -2.72
C GLU A 56 -8.48 22.67 -1.49
N GLU A 57 -8.97 22.16 -0.37
CA GLU A 57 -8.22 22.15 0.90
C GLU A 57 -7.10 21.11 0.89
N ALA A 58 -6.05 21.34 1.67
CA ALA A 58 -4.91 20.43 1.79
C ALA A 58 -5.27 19.04 2.34
N ASP A 59 -6.34 18.96 3.13
CA ASP A 59 -6.85 17.74 3.76
C ASP A 59 -7.90 17.02 2.91
N SER A 60 -8.20 17.51 1.70
CA SER A 60 -9.05 16.79 0.75
C SER A 60 -8.34 15.54 0.24
N GLU A 61 -9.10 14.48 -0.02
CA GLU A 61 -8.56 13.22 -0.55
C GLU A 61 -9.17 12.92 -1.91
N VAL A 62 -8.38 12.31 -2.81
CA VAL A 62 -8.84 11.93 -4.15
C VAL A 62 -8.55 10.46 -4.45
N LEU A 63 -9.47 9.83 -5.17
CA LEU A 63 -9.37 8.43 -5.59
C LEU A 63 -9.70 8.30 -7.07
N ALA A 64 -8.79 7.70 -7.85
CA ALA A 64 -9.05 7.37 -9.24
C ALA A 64 -9.94 6.12 -9.37
N LEU A 65 -10.94 6.18 -10.26
CA LEU A 65 -11.77 5.04 -10.66
C LEU A 65 -11.40 4.57 -12.07
N THR A 66 -11.71 3.31 -12.40
CA THR A 66 -11.34 2.70 -13.69
C THR A 66 -12.15 3.22 -14.87
N ASP A 67 -13.23 3.95 -14.62
CA ASP A 67 -14.01 4.63 -15.65
C ASP A 67 -13.50 6.05 -15.97
N GLY A 68 -12.39 6.46 -15.34
CA GLY A 68 -11.78 7.78 -15.55
C GLY A 68 -12.45 8.90 -14.76
N ARG A 69 -13.37 8.62 -13.83
CA ARG A 69 -13.83 9.60 -12.85
C ARG A 69 -12.87 9.67 -11.66
N VAL A 70 -12.90 10.79 -10.95
CA VAL A 70 -12.14 11.01 -9.71
C VAL A 70 -13.13 11.22 -8.58
N LEU A 71 -13.11 10.36 -7.57
CA LEU A 71 -13.82 10.63 -6.31
C LEU A 71 -13.02 11.68 -5.53
N ILE A 72 -13.70 12.68 -5.00
CA ILE A 72 -13.15 13.62 -4.02
C ILE A 72 -13.90 13.49 -2.69
N HIS A 73 -13.13 13.48 -1.61
CA HIS A 73 -13.60 13.59 -0.24
C HIS A 73 -13.18 14.95 0.33
N ARG A 74 -14.14 15.69 0.86
CA ARG A 74 -13.94 17.00 1.49
C ARG A 74 -14.49 17.03 2.89
N ARG A 75 -13.84 17.79 3.76
CA ARG A 75 -14.40 18.18 5.05
C ARG A 75 -15.10 19.53 4.92
N VAL A 76 -16.42 19.54 5.11
CA VAL A 76 -17.28 20.74 5.01
C VAL A 76 -17.94 20.94 6.37
N ALA A 77 -17.42 21.90 7.15
CA ALA A 77 -17.74 22.04 8.57
C ALA A 77 -17.55 20.69 9.31
N GLU A 78 -18.61 20.18 9.92
CA GLU A 78 -18.61 18.90 10.67
C GLU A 78 -18.95 17.67 9.80
N ARG A 79 -19.01 17.82 8.47
CA ARG A 79 -19.43 16.76 7.54
C ARG A 79 -18.31 16.35 6.62
N HIS A 80 -18.31 15.08 6.24
CA HIS A 80 -17.40 14.53 5.24
C HIS A 80 -18.18 14.29 3.95
N ALA A 81 -18.04 15.18 2.97
CA ALA A 81 -18.79 15.17 1.72
C ALA A 81 -18.01 14.44 0.62
N PHE A 82 -18.73 13.72 -0.24
CA PHE A 82 -18.17 12.94 -1.34
C PHE A 82 -18.84 13.31 -2.66
N ALA A 83 -18.02 13.47 -3.71
CA ALA A 83 -18.49 13.77 -5.06
C ALA A 83 -17.63 13.08 -6.12
N LEU A 84 -18.23 12.76 -7.28
CA LEU A 84 -17.48 12.33 -8.47
C LEU A 84 -17.20 13.52 -9.37
N LEU A 85 -15.94 13.68 -9.73
CA LEU A 85 -15.44 14.65 -10.68
C LEU A 85 -15.17 13.97 -12.02
N TYR A 86 -15.53 14.64 -13.09
CA TYR A 86 -15.28 14.16 -14.45
C TYR A 86 -15.03 15.32 -15.40
N PRO A 87 -14.15 15.14 -16.39
CA PRO A 87 -13.90 16.19 -17.37
C PRO A 87 -15.17 16.45 -18.18
N THR A 88 -15.53 17.73 -18.30
CA THR A 88 -16.58 18.22 -19.18
C THR A 88 -16.03 19.33 -20.06
N GLY A 89 -16.72 19.62 -21.17
CA GLY A 89 -16.23 20.58 -22.16
C GLY A 89 -15.46 19.91 -23.30
N GLY A 90 -15.32 20.66 -24.39
CA GLY A 90 -14.62 20.26 -25.59
C GLY A 90 -13.63 21.33 -26.01
N ALA A 91 -12.91 21.09 -27.12
CA ALA A 91 -11.80 21.92 -27.58
C ALA A 91 -12.08 23.45 -27.64
N ALA A 92 -13.34 23.85 -27.85
CA ALA A 92 -13.72 25.25 -27.97
C ALA A 92 -14.02 25.98 -26.64
N ALA A 93 -14.32 25.27 -25.55
CA ALA A 93 -14.81 25.86 -24.29
C ALA A 93 -13.81 25.78 -23.13
N GLY A 94 -12.61 25.24 -23.37
CA GLY A 94 -11.61 24.96 -22.33
C GLY A 94 -12.01 23.79 -21.42
N PRO A 95 -11.10 23.35 -20.53
CA PRO A 95 -11.38 22.30 -19.56
C PRO A 95 -12.44 22.78 -18.57
N ARG A 96 -13.51 22.00 -18.41
CA ARG A 96 -14.50 22.17 -17.35
C ARG A 96 -14.59 20.89 -16.55
N THR A 97 -15.14 20.98 -15.35
CA THR A 97 -15.34 19.85 -14.47
C THR A 97 -16.82 19.69 -14.20
N GLY A 98 -17.34 18.50 -14.49
CA GLY A 98 -18.64 18.08 -13.98
C GLY A 98 -18.45 17.52 -12.58
N GLU A 99 -19.34 17.88 -11.67
CA GLU A 99 -19.37 17.38 -10.30
C GLU A 99 -20.72 16.71 -10.03
N LEU A 100 -20.67 15.48 -9.53
CA LEU A 100 -21.83 14.72 -9.10
C LEU A 100 -21.73 14.45 -7.59
N PRO A 101 -22.49 15.17 -6.75
CA PRO A 101 -22.57 14.89 -5.32
C PRO A 101 -23.15 13.49 -5.05
N LEU A 102 -22.52 12.74 -4.14
CA LEU A 102 -22.94 11.37 -3.79
C LEU A 102 -23.62 11.31 -2.42
N GLY A 103 -23.13 12.09 -1.47
CA GLY A 103 -23.61 12.10 -0.09
C GLY A 103 -22.57 12.63 0.88
N SER A 104 -22.90 12.58 2.17
CA SER A 104 -21.97 12.95 3.24
C SER A 104 -22.09 12.02 4.44
N VAL A 105 -20.96 11.79 5.11
CA VAL A 105 -20.91 11.17 6.43
C VAL A 105 -20.93 12.27 7.48
N GLU A 106 -21.89 12.19 8.41
CA GLU A 106 -21.96 13.04 9.60
C GLU A 106 -21.44 12.23 10.79
N PRO A 107 -20.20 12.47 11.25
CA PRO A 107 -19.69 11.79 12.42
C PRO A 107 -20.40 12.37 13.65
N GLY A 108 -21.49 11.73 14.07
CA GLY A 108 -22.30 12.18 15.22
C GLY A 108 -21.58 12.16 16.58
N ALA A 109 -20.27 11.90 16.62
CA ALA A 109 -19.44 11.86 17.80
C ALA A 109 -18.12 12.59 17.55
N GLU A 110 -17.63 13.30 18.56
CA GLU A 110 -16.34 13.98 18.54
C GLU A 110 -15.18 12.96 18.37
N GLY A 111 -14.14 13.34 17.63
CA GLY A 111 -12.94 12.51 17.45
C GLY A 111 -13.05 11.39 16.41
N VAL A 112 -14.13 11.32 15.62
CA VAL A 112 -14.17 10.42 14.45
C VAL A 112 -13.27 10.97 13.35
N ARG A 113 -12.40 10.12 12.82
CA ARG A 113 -11.57 10.39 11.65
C ARG A 113 -12.18 9.64 10.46
N VAL A 114 -12.43 10.34 9.36
CA VAL A 114 -12.87 9.73 8.09
C VAL A 114 -11.74 9.83 7.08
N SER A 115 -11.44 8.72 6.43
CA SER A 115 -10.43 8.64 5.36
C SER A 115 -10.90 7.71 4.25
N LEU A 116 -10.48 7.97 3.01
CA LEU A 116 -10.73 7.06 1.89
C LEU A 116 -9.90 5.78 2.03
N LEU A 117 -10.52 4.64 1.72
CA LEU A 117 -9.83 3.37 1.55
C LEU A 117 -9.18 3.30 0.16
N PRO A 118 -8.15 2.45 -0.06
CA PRO A 118 -7.54 2.29 -1.37
C PRO A 118 -8.55 1.89 -2.46
N PRO A 119 -8.26 2.17 -3.75
CA PRO A 119 -9.15 1.83 -4.86
C PRO A 119 -9.62 0.38 -4.79
N SER A 120 -10.93 0.16 -4.90
CA SER A 120 -11.50 -1.19 -4.87
C SER A 120 -11.02 -1.98 -6.09
N PRO A 121 -10.61 -3.26 -5.95
CA PRO A 121 -10.21 -4.12 -7.06
C PRO A 121 -11.29 -4.33 -8.11
N ASP A 122 -12.57 -4.12 -7.75
CA ASP A 122 -13.69 -4.15 -8.70
C ASP A 122 -13.64 -2.99 -9.72
N GLY A 123 -12.83 -1.96 -9.48
CA GLY A 123 -12.60 -0.79 -10.31
C GLY A 123 -13.61 0.37 -10.18
N HIS A 124 -14.77 0.13 -9.57
CA HIS A 124 -15.91 1.05 -9.59
C HIS A 124 -16.37 1.46 -8.19
N GLY A 125 -16.20 0.58 -7.21
CA GLY A 125 -16.52 0.81 -5.81
C GLY A 125 -15.50 1.74 -5.17
N ALA A 126 -16.00 2.64 -4.32
CA ALA A 126 -15.14 3.40 -3.43
C ALA A 126 -15.70 3.36 -2.01
N PHE A 127 -14.79 3.27 -1.05
CA PHE A 127 -15.13 3.08 0.33
C PHE A 127 -14.38 4.07 1.21
N ALA A 128 -14.97 4.40 2.35
CA ALA A 128 -14.35 5.25 3.37
C ALA A 128 -14.39 4.54 4.73
N LEU A 129 -13.36 4.76 5.54
CA LEU A 129 -13.29 4.30 6.92
C LEU A 129 -13.54 5.48 7.85
N ALA A 130 -14.64 5.41 8.60
CA ALA A 130 -14.92 6.31 9.71
C ALA A 130 -14.54 5.62 11.03
N ALA A 131 -13.44 6.03 11.65
CA ALA A 131 -12.89 5.40 12.84
C ALA A 131 -12.88 6.34 14.05
N SER A 132 -13.27 5.83 15.21
CA SER A 132 -13.13 6.48 16.51
C SER A 132 -12.48 5.53 17.51
N ALA A 133 -12.24 6.00 18.74
CA ALA A 133 -11.74 5.14 19.82
C ALA A 133 -12.72 4.00 20.19
N THR A 134 -14.03 4.18 19.97
CA THR A 134 -15.05 3.21 20.39
C THR A 134 -15.41 2.21 19.30
N GLY A 135 -15.22 2.55 18.03
CA GLY A 135 -15.59 1.69 16.92
C GLY A 135 -15.25 2.30 15.57
N SER A 136 -15.37 1.46 14.54
CA SER A 136 -15.12 1.84 13.16
C SER A 136 -16.27 1.41 12.26
N THR A 137 -16.57 2.23 11.26
CA THR A 137 -17.60 1.95 10.25
C THR A 137 -16.99 2.08 8.87
N VAL A 138 -17.16 1.05 8.06
CA VAL A 138 -16.84 1.10 6.63
C VAL A 138 -18.08 1.58 5.89
N TRP A 139 -17.90 2.59 5.05
CA TRP A 139 -18.94 3.19 4.21
C TRP A 139 -18.68 2.88 2.75
N GLN A 140 -19.71 2.51 2.01
CA GLN A 140 -19.69 2.59 0.57
C GLN A 140 -20.05 4.02 0.17
N VAL A 141 -19.15 4.70 -0.54
CA VAL A 141 -19.30 6.10 -0.93
C VAL A 141 -19.46 6.29 -2.44
N ALA A 142 -19.06 5.31 -3.25
CA ALA A 142 -19.33 5.26 -4.69
C ALA A 142 -19.48 3.81 -5.19
N GLY A 143 -20.00 3.64 -6.42
CA GLY A 143 -20.17 2.34 -7.08
C GLY A 143 -21.35 1.49 -6.57
N GLY A 144 -22.17 2.04 -5.67
CA GLY A 144 -23.37 1.41 -5.13
C GLY A 144 -24.13 2.37 -4.20
N PRO A 145 -25.12 1.89 -3.42
CA PRO A 145 -25.86 2.72 -2.49
C PRO A 145 -24.92 3.37 -1.46
N PHE A 146 -25.02 4.70 -1.31
CA PHE A 146 -24.24 5.43 -0.31
C PHE A 146 -24.71 5.02 1.10
N GLY A 147 -23.82 4.51 1.94
CA GLY A 147 -24.20 4.10 3.30
C GLY A 147 -23.19 3.21 4.03
N PRO A 148 -23.43 2.92 5.31
CA PRO A 148 -22.59 2.03 6.09
C PRO A 148 -22.78 0.58 5.65
N VAL A 149 -21.68 -0.13 5.40
CA VAL A 149 -21.68 -1.53 4.94
C VAL A 149 -21.07 -2.50 5.94
N ALA A 150 -20.27 -2.01 6.90
CA ALA A 150 -19.75 -2.81 8.01
C ALA A 150 -19.52 -1.96 9.25
N ARG A 151 -19.72 -2.55 10.44
CA ARG A 151 -19.38 -1.95 11.73
C ARG A 151 -18.46 -2.88 12.50
N ILE A 152 -17.31 -2.36 12.90
CA ILE A 152 -16.25 -3.13 13.55
C ILE A 152 -16.02 -2.53 14.94
N PRO A 153 -16.07 -3.36 16.01
CA PRO A 153 -15.70 -2.91 17.35
C PRO A 153 -14.24 -2.47 17.41
N GLY A 154 -13.94 -1.40 18.14
CA GLY A 154 -12.59 -0.87 18.26
C GLY A 154 -12.14 0.01 17.09
N ARG A 155 -10.99 0.65 17.27
CA ARG A 155 -10.43 1.58 16.29
C ARG A 155 -9.74 0.79 15.17
N CYS A 156 -10.09 1.07 13.93
CA CYS A 156 -9.48 0.47 12.76
C CYS A 156 -8.65 1.51 12.00
N THR A 157 -7.56 1.06 11.41
CA THR A 157 -6.71 1.82 10.48
C THR A 157 -6.33 0.96 9.28
N GLY A 158 -5.59 1.54 8.33
CA GLY A 158 -5.16 0.83 7.13
C GLY A 158 -6.32 0.59 6.17
N GLY A 159 -6.34 -0.59 5.55
CA GLY A 159 -7.28 -0.92 4.49
C GLY A 159 -6.57 -1.63 3.36
N VAL A 160 -6.68 -2.96 3.29
CA VAL A 160 -6.03 -3.76 2.26
C VAL A 160 -7.04 -4.76 1.69
N TRP A 161 -7.26 -4.70 0.39
CA TRP A 161 -8.17 -5.64 -0.28
C TRP A 161 -7.54 -7.03 -0.40
N LEU A 162 -8.30 -8.06 -0.05
CA LEU A 162 -7.83 -9.45 -0.02
C LEU A 162 -8.30 -10.28 -1.21
N ASP A 163 -9.23 -9.76 -2.01
CA ASP A 163 -9.74 -10.41 -3.22
C ASP A 163 -9.93 -9.42 -4.36
N ARG A 164 -10.07 -9.96 -5.58
CA ARG A 164 -10.34 -9.16 -6.79
C ARG A 164 -11.77 -8.65 -6.89
N ALA A 165 -12.68 -9.17 -6.06
CA ALA A 165 -14.09 -8.83 -6.11
C ALA A 165 -14.43 -7.57 -5.30
N GLY A 166 -13.47 -7.03 -4.53
CA GLY A 166 -13.72 -5.90 -3.63
C GLY A 166 -14.62 -6.30 -2.45
N ARG A 167 -14.66 -7.59 -2.09
CA ARG A 167 -15.53 -8.10 -1.02
C ARG A 167 -14.81 -8.24 0.30
N MET A 168 -13.62 -8.84 0.29
CA MET A 168 -12.84 -9.09 1.49
C MET A 168 -11.86 -7.95 1.74
N LEU A 169 -12.04 -7.25 2.86
CA LEU A 169 -11.20 -6.12 3.28
C LEU A 169 -10.48 -6.44 4.58
N ALA A 170 -9.16 -6.25 4.62
CA ALA A 170 -8.38 -6.28 5.84
C ALA A 170 -8.29 -4.89 6.48
N LEU A 171 -8.47 -4.83 7.80
CA LEU A 171 -8.28 -3.64 8.61
C LEU A 171 -7.37 -3.95 9.79
N ASP A 172 -6.50 -3.03 10.15
CA ASP A 172 -5.68 -3.11 11.35
C ASP A 172 -6.52 -2.62 12.52
N ARG A 173 -6.97 -3.54 13.37
CA ARG A 173 -7.86 -3.23 14.49
C ARG A 173 -7.09 -3.14 15.79
N GLU A 174 -7.10 -1.97 16.40
CA GLU A 174 -6.68 -1.76 17.78
C GLU A 174 -7.81 -2.20 18.73
N PHE A 175 -7.52 -3.21 19.54
CA PHE A 175 -8.46 -3.71 20.53
C PHE A 175 -7.70 -4.20 21.77
N ARG A 176 -8.11 -3.71 22.95
CA ARG A 176 -7.49 -4.06 24.25
C ARG A 176 -5.97 -3.81 24.30
N GLY A 177 -5.51 -2.74 23.66
CA GLY A 177 -4.11 -2.29 23.72
C GLY A 177 -3.14 -3.01 22.79
N THR A 178 -3.64 -3.86 21.88
CA THR A 178 -2.84 -4.44 20.79
C THR A 178 -3.55 -4.22 19.46
N THR A 179 -2.77 -4.13 18.39
CA THR A 179 -3.26 -4.02 17.02
C THR A 179 -3.20 -5.38 16.34
N LYS A 180 -4.31 -5.84 15.77
CA LYS A 180 -4.36 -7.08 14.98
C LYS A 180 -5.09 -6.84 13.66
N ALA A 181 -4.53 -7.35 12.56
CA ALA A 181 -5.25 -7.36 11.30
C ALA A 181 -6.44 -8.32 11.36
N VAL A 182 -7.60 -7.84 10.94
CA VAL A 182 -8.85 -8.61 10.81
C VAL A 182 -9.35 -8.56 9.39
N ALA A 183 -9.99 -9.63 8.94
CA ALA A 183 -10.69 -9.67 7.67
C ALA A 183 -12.18 -9.34 7.90
N VAL A 184 -12.71 -8.46 7.07
CA VAL A 184 -14.10 -8.00 7.06
C VAL A 184 -14.73 -8.42 5.73
N ASP A 185 -15.79 -9.21 5.82
CA ASP A 185 -16.56 -9.67 4.67
C ASP A 185 -17.73 -8.72 4.39
N LEU A 186 -17.54 -7.81 3.42
CA LEU A 186 -18.57 -6.82 3.06
C LEU A 186 -19.78 -7.47 2.39
N GLY A 187 -19.62 -8.65 1.78
CA GLY A 187 -20.70 -9.42 1.17
C GLY A 187 -21.58 -10.15 2.18
N ARG A 188 -21.15 -10.25 3.44
CA ARG A 188 -21.89 -10.85 4.56
C ARG A 188 -22.23 -9.84 5.66
N GLY A 189 -22.49 -8.60 5.27
CA GLY A 189 -22.89 -7.55 6.22
C GLY A 189 -21.78 -7.12 7.18
N GLY A 190 -20.51 -7.30 6.78
CA GLY A 190 -19.36 -6.90 7.59
C GLY A 190 -18.95 -7.92 8.64
N GLU A 191 -19.16 -9.23 8.39
CA GLU A 191 -18.68 -10.30 9.27
C GLU A 191 -17.16 -10.16 9.48
N VAL A 192 -16.72 -10.14 10.74
CA VAL A 192 -15.32 -9.90 11.12
C VAL A 192 -14.68 -11.19 11.60
N SER A 193 -13.55 -11.57 11.00
CA SER A 193 -12.74 -12.72 11.41
C SER A 193 -11.28 -12.30 11.66
N PRO A 194 -10.56 -12.99 12.56
CA PRO A 194 -9.12 -12.75 12.72
C PRO A 194 -8.36 -13.07 11.41
N LEU A 195 -7.38 -12.23 11.06
CA LEU A 195 -6.52 -12.46 9.90
C LEU A 195 -5.06 -12.72 10.33
N LEU A 196 -4.47 -11.81 11.13
CA LEU A 196 -3.12 -11.96 11.66
C LEU A 196 -3.12 -11.94 13.19
N GLN A 197 -2.62 -13.03 13.78
CA GLN A 197 -2.44 -13.21 15.22
C GLN A 197 -1.14 -13.98 15.45
N ILE A 198 0.00 -13.33 15.22
CA ILE A 198 1.32 -13.98 15.19
C ILE A 198 1.76 -14.34 16.61
N ALA A 199 1.64 -13.40 17.55
CA ALA A 199 1.85 -13.63 18.98
C ALA A 199 0.87 -12.79 19.82
N ASP A 200 0.44 -13.26 20.99
CA ASP A 200 -0.62 -12.62 21.78
C ASP A 200 -0.38 -11.13 22.08
N GLY A 201 0.86 -10.76 22.44
CA GLY A 201 1.24 -9.40 22.81
C GLY A 201 1.78 -8.53 21.68
N SER A 202 1.83 -9.05 20.45
CA SER A 202 2.41 -8.31 19.31
C SER A 202 1.41 -7.36 18.65
N ASP A 203 1.91 -6.34 17.98
CA ASP A 203 1.14 -5.54 17.03
C ASP A 203 1.32 -6.10 15.62
N ASP A 204 0.27 -6.71 15.06
CA ASP A 204 0.28 -7.33 13.74
C ASP A 204 -0.54 -6.51 12.75
N ARG A 205 0.13 -5.94 11.74
CA ARG A 205 -0.47 -5.07 10.73
C ARG A 205 -0.29 -5.60 9.32
N LEU A 206 -1.33 -5.54 8.50
CA LEU A 206 -1.23 -5.88 7.08
C LEU A 206 -0.95 -4.60 6.28
N LEU A 207 0.21 -4.54 5.62
CA LEU A 207 0.63 -3.36 4.86
C LEU A 207 0.19 -3.41 3.40
N LEU A 208 0.19 -4.60 2.80
CA LEU A 208 -0.18 -4.81 1.41
C LEU A 208 -0.53 -6.29 1.19
N ALA A 209 -1.47 -6.54 0.28
CA ALA A 209 -1.78 -7.87 -0.22
C ALA A 209 -1.87 -7.81 -1.75
N ASP A 210 -1.40 -8.87 -2.40
CA ASP A 210 -1.65 -9.08 -3.82
C ASP A 210 -2.62 -10.25 -3.97
N PRO A 211 -3.89 -10.03 -4.37
CA PRO A 211 -4.87 -11.11 -4.53
C PRO A 211 -4.55 -12.04 -5.72
N ASP A 212 -3.63 -11.65 -6.59
CA ASP A 212 -3.21 -12.44 -7.75
C ASP A 212 -2.27 -13.59 -7.34
N SER A 213 -1.29 -13.31 -6.49
CA SER A 213 -0.33 -14.27 -5.94
C SER A 213 -0.72 -14.82 -4.56
N GLY A 214 -1.57 -14.10 -3.82
CA GLY A 214 -1.84 -14.35 -2.40
C GLY A 214 -0.73 -13.84 -1.47
N LEU A 215 0.29 -13.14 -1.98
CA LEU A 215 1.37 -12.61 -1.16
C LEU A 215 0.85 -11.54 -0.20
N LEU A 216 1.23 -11.65 1.08
CA LEU A 216 0.94 -10.69 2.15
C LEU A 216 2.24 -10.04 2.64
N LEU A 217 2.23 -8.72 2.78
CA LEU A 217 3.33 -7.95 3.39
C LEU A 217 2.87 -7.42 4.74
N ILE A 218 3.61 -7.77 5.78
CA ILE A 218 3.16 -7.68 7.16
C ILE A 218 4.18 -6.90 7.98
N ARG A 219 3.72 -6.02 8.87
CA ARG A 219 4.57 -5.43 9.90
C ARG A 219 4.17 -6.02 11.25
N SER A 220 5.15 -6.56 11.97
CA SER A 220 4.92 -7.13 13.30
C SER A 220 6.16 -7.02 14.17
N ASP A 221 5.94 -6.85 15.47
CA ASP A 221 6.95 -6.90 16.51
C ASP A 221 7.02 -8.26 17.23
N ALA A 222 6.25 -9.27 16.79
CA ALA A 222 6.32 -10.64 17.30
C ALA A 222 7.75 -11.23 17.35
N PRO A 223 8.68 -10.89 16.42
CA PRO A 223 10.08 -11.31 16.53
C PRO A 223 10.90 -10.63 17.65
N GLY A 224 10.30 -9.74 18.46
CA GLY A 224 10.94 -8.99 19.54
C GLY A 224 11.25 -7.52 19.22
N GLU A 225 11.11 -7.11 17.96
CA GLU A 225 11.25 -5.73 17.48
C GLU A 225 10.39 -5.56 16.21
N PRO A 226 9.92 -4.33 15.87
CA PRO A 226 9.15 -4.11 14.66
C PRO A 226 9.91 -4.51 13.39
N ARG A 227 9.38 -5.46 12.63
CA ARG A 227 9.98 -5.98 11.40
C ARG A 227 8.97 -6.08 10.26
N LEU A 228 9.47 -5.90 9.04
CA LEU A 228 8.75 -6.28 7.83
C LEU A 228 8.90 -7.79 7.60
N GLY A 229 7.78 -8.46 7.41
CA GLY A 229 7.67 -9.87 7.11
C GLY A 229 6.70 -10.13 5.97
N TRP A 230 6.59 -11.39 5.59
CA TRP A 230 5.68 -11.82 4.54
C TRP A 230 5.04 -13.17 4.83
N GLY A 231 3.88 -13.40 4.23
CA GLY A 231 3.14 -14.65 4.28
C GLY A 231 2.35 -14.88 3.00
N VAL A 232 1.57 -15.95 2.97
CA VAL A 232 0.67 -16.26 1.84
C VAL A 232 -0.72 -16.45 2.40
N LEU A 233 -1.70 -15.75 1.83
CA LEU A 233 -3.09 -15.81 2.24
C LEU A 233 -3.62 -17.25 2.16
N GLY A 234 -4.23 -17.74 3.24
CA GLY A 234 -4.75 -19.11 3.33
C GLY A 234 -3.69 -20.20 3.56
N SER A 235 -2.40 -19.85 3.62
CA SER A 235 -1.34 -20.80 3.94
C SER A 235 -1.31 -21.13 5.44
N SER A 236 -0.95 -22.37 5.77
CA SER A 236 -0.66 -22.80 7.15
C SER A 236 0.80 -22.54 7.58
N LEU A 237 1.64 -22.07 6.66
CA LEU A 237 3.03 -21.73 6.96
C LEU A 237 3.10 -20.45 7.80
N PRO A 238 4.05 -20.36 8.76
CA PRO A 238 4.20 -19.17 9.58
C PRO A 238 4.68 -17.98 8.74
N VAL A 239 4.38 -16.77 9.24
CA VAL A 239 4.93 -15.52 8.70
C VAL A 239 6.45 -15.54 8.81
N ARG A 240 7.12 -15.11 7.75
CA ARG A 240 8.58 -15.10 7.64
C ARG A 240 9.08 -13.67 7.82
N PHE A 241 10.13 -13.50 8.60
CA PHE A 241 10.80 -12.22 8.82
C PHE A 241 12.25 -12.29 8.32
N PRO A 242 12.53 -11.96 7.05
CA PRO A 242 13.87 -12.02 6.48
C PRO A 242 14.84 -11.07 7.17
N GLU A 243 16.10 -11.49 7.33
CA GLU A 243 17.13 -10.65 7.95
C GLU A 243 17.51 -9.45 7.09
N CYS A 244 17.44 -9.59 5.75
CA CYS A 244 17.72 -8.49 4.83
C CYS A 244 16.72 -7.32 4.89
N LEU A 245 15.56 -7.53 5.53
CA LEU A 245 14.56 -6.50 5.80
C LEU A 245 14.60 -5.99 7.25
N ARG A 246 15.56 -6.47 8.05
CA ARG A 246 15.71 -5.99 9.43
C ARG A 246 16.22 -4.56 9.44
N GLY A 247 15.61 -3.71 10.26
CA GLY A 247 15.90 -2.27 10.27
C GLY A 247 15.37 -1.49 9.05
N GLU A 248 14.77 -2.19 8.08
CA GLU A 248 14.10 -1.56 6.93
C GLU A 248 12.69 -1.14 7.34
N ALA A 249 12.51 0.13 7.66
CA ALA A 249 11.20 0.69 7.98
C ALA A 249 10.39 1.10 6.73
N GLY A 250 10.68 0.48 5.57
CA GLY A 250 10.01 0.76 4.32
C GLY A 250 8.51 0.43 4.33
N ILE A 251 7.74 1.18 3.56
CA ILE A 251 6.30 0.97 3.35
C ILE A 251 6.13 0.34 1.96
N PRO A 252 5.64 -0.91 1.85
CA PRO A 252 5.30 -1.50 0.57
C PRO A 252 4.25 -0.66 -0.16
N PHE A 253 4.46 -0.43 -1.44
CA PHE A 253 3.50 0.31 -2.27
C PHE A 253 3.08 -0.45 -3.54
N ALA A 254 3.83 -1.48 -3.95
CA ALA A 254 3.46 -2.30 -5.09
C ALA A 254 4.05 -3.72 -4.98
N VAL A 255 3.29 -4.71 -5.44
CA VAL A 255 3.70 -6.10 -5.65
C VAL A 255 3.48 -6.44 -7.12
N GLN A 256 4.41 -7.20 -7.70
CA GLN A 256 4.25 -7.73 -9.05
C GLN A 256 3.07 -8.71 -9.06
N PRO A 257 2.02 -8.41 -9.83
CA PRO A 257 0.88 -9.29 -9.92
C PRO A 257 1.26 -10.57 -10.70
N GLY A 258 0.54 -11.65 -10.41
CA GLY A 258 0.82 -12.97 -10.97
C GLY A 258 1.76 -13.78 -10.10
N GLN A 259 2.17 -14.98 -10.54
CA GLN A 259 2.96 -15.95 -9.74
C GLN A 259 2.20 -16.65 -8.61
N ALA A 260 0.92 -16.98 -8.80
CA ALA A 260 0.12 -17.72 -7.80
C ALA A 260 0.75 -19.02 -7.28
N LEU A 261 1.55 -19.70 -8.10
CA LEU A 261 2.23 -20.95 -7.71
C LEU A 261 3.54 -20.70 -6.95
N MET A 262 4.13 -19.51 -7.06
CA MET A 262 5.41 -19.14 -6.44
C MET A 262 5.37 -17.69 -5.94
N PRO A 263 4.53 -17.33 -4.95
CA PRO A 263 4.37 -15.96 -4.47
C PRO A 263 5.69 -15.35 -3.96
N GLU A 264 6.64 -16.19 -3.54
CA GLU A 264 7.98 -15.78 -3.12
C GLU A 264 8.84 -15.20 -4.25
N THR A 265 8.43 -15.35 -5.50
CA THR A 265 9.13 -14.79 -6.67
C THR A 265 8.59 -13.42 -7.11
N CYS A 266 7.47 -12.98 -6.56
CA CYS A 266 6.89 -11.67 -6.85
C CYS A 266 7.89 -10.56 -6.47
N ALA A 267 8.11 -9.62 -7.38
CA ALA A 267 8.82 -8.39 -7.05
C ALA A 267 7.98 -7.52 -6.11
N VAL A 268 8.62 -6.92 -5.12
CA VAL A 268 8.03 -6.01 -4.13
C VAL A 268 8.77 -4.68 -4.21
N ALA A 269 8.02 -3.59 -4.26
CA ALA A 269 8.56 -2.24 -4.18
C ALA A 269 8.19 -1.59 -2.84
N LEU A 270 9.19 -1.02 -2.19
CA LEU A 270 9.13 -0.39 -0.87
C LEU A 270 9.51 1.08 -1.01
N ARG A 271 8.78 1.96 -0.35
CA ARG A 271 9.21 3.35 -0.12
C ARG A 271 10.02 3.39 1.17
N LEU A 272 11.30 3.72 1.07
CA LEU A 272 12.21 3.77 2.21
C LEU A 272 12.05 5.10 2.97
N GLU A 273 12.41 5.11 4.26
CA GLU A 273 12.28 6.30 5.12
C GLU A 273 13.13 7.49 4.63
N ASN A 274 14.26 7.21 3.99
CA ASN A 274 15.12 8.23 3.39
C ASN A 274 14.55 8.81 2.07
N GLY A 275 13.33 8.45 1.69
CA GLY A 275 12.68 8.86 0.44
C GLY A 275 13.10 8.03 -0.79
N GLY A 276 14.00 7.06 -0.63
CA GLY A 276 14.43 6.16 -1.70
C GLY A 276 13.46 5.01 -1.96
N ILE A 277 13.87 4.14 -2.89
CA ILE A 277 13.09 2.98 -3.34
C ILE A 277 13.85 1.70 -3.00
N GLY A 278 13.19 0.77 -2.31
CA GLY A 278 13.67 -0.58 -2.08
C GLY A 278 12.98 -1.56 -3.03
N LEU A 279 13.74 -2.43 -3.70
CA LEU A 279 13.20 -3.50 -4.53
C LEU A 279 13.67 -4.86 -4.00
N TRP A 280 12.75 -5.82 -3.89
CA TRP A 280 13.01 -7.10 -3.22
C TRP A 280 12.09 -8.21 -3.75
N ARG A 281 12.46 -9.49 -3.55
CA ARG A 281 11.56 -10.65 -3.70
C ARG A 281 11.56 -11.45 -2.41
N PRO A 282 10.45 -12.07 -2.00
CA PRO A 282 10.44 -12.88 -0.79
C PRO A 282 11.44 -14.04 -0.74
N ALA A 283 11.79 -14.61 -1.89
CA ALA A 283 12.85 -15.62 -2.03
C ALA A 283 14.28 -15.05 -1.92
N ASP A 284 14.44 -13.74 -2.13
CA ASP A 284 15.74 -13.07 -2.15
C ASP A 284 16.19 -12.67 -0.74
N ARG A 285 17.50 -12.77 -0.50
CA ARG A 285 18.15 -12.37 0.77
C ARG A 285 18.78 -10.98 0.67
N HIS A 286 18.36 -10.18 -0.29
CA HIS A 286 18.93 -8.87 -0.56
C HIS A 286 17.85 -7.89 -1.01
N VAL A 287 17.94 -6.65 -0.51
CA VAL A 287 17.07 -5.54 -0.91
C VAL A 287 17.91 -4.56 -1.73
N PHE A 288 17.53 -4.35 -2.97
CA PHE A 288 18.14 -3.35 -3.84
C PHE A 288 17.65 -1.97 -3.44
N ARG A 289 18.57 -1.08 -3.05
CA ARG A 289 18.24 0.29 -2.65
C ARG A 289 18.63 1.26 -3.77
N LEU A 290 17.66 2.05 -4.21
CA LEU A 290 17.78 3.00 -5.30
C LEU A 290 17.41 4.40 -4.80
N ALA A 291 18.06 5.42 -5.33
CA ALA A 291 17.56 6.78 -5.20
C ALA A 291 16.21 6.90 -5.91
N ALA A 292 15.28 7.67 -5.35
CA ALA A 292 14.05 7.98 -6.05
C ALA A 292 14.35 8.85 -7.28
N PRO A 293 13.69 8.60 -8.43
CA PRO A 293 13.73 9.53 -9.56
C PRO A 293 13.24 10.91 -9.14
N ASP A 294 13.77 11.95 -9.77
CA ASP A 294 13.31 13.31 -9.52
C ASP A 294 11.81 13.45 -9.83
N GLY A 295 11.10 14.23 -9.01
CA GLY A 295 9.66 14.40 -9.11
C GLY A 295 8.81 13.16 -8.78
N TRP A 296 9.37 12.06 -8.28
CA TRP A 296 8.61 10.84 -7.96
C TRP A 296 7.46 11.12 -6.98
N LEU A 297 6.26 10.62 -7.31
CA LEU A 297 5.03 10.87 -6.54
C LEU A 297 4.82 9.88 -5.38
N GLY A 298 5.86 9.13 -5.01
CA GLY A 298 5.90 8.31 -3.81
C GLY A 298 5.12 6.98 -3.89
N THR A 299 4.68 6.57 -5.08
CA THR A 299 4.00 5.30 -5.34
C THR A 299 4.30 4.78 -6.76
N GLY A 300 3.75 3.64 -7.14
CA GLY A 300 3.90 3.05 -8.46
C GLY A 300 3.07 1.77 -8.62
N LEU A 301 3.20 1.15 -9.78
CA LEU A 301 2.53 -0.11 -10.11
C LEU A 301 3.49 -1.05 -10.84
N TRP A 302 3.44 -2.34 -10.53
CA TRP A 302 4.15 -3.35 -11.32
C TRP A 302 3.28 -3.80 -12.48
N SER A 303 3.88 -3.91 -13.67
CA SER A 303 3.30 -4.68 -14.76
C SER A 303 3.45 -6.19 -14.49
N ARG A 304 2.63 -7.00 -15.17
CA ARG A 304 2.73 -8.46 -15.09
C ARG A 304 4.10 -8.97 -15.57
N GLU A 305 4.69 -8.28 -16.53
CA GLU A 305 6.00 -8.56 -17.12
C GLU A 305 7.17 -8.17 -16.21
N GLY A 306 6.91 -7.62 -15.01
CA GLY A 306 7.94 -7.29 -14.04
C GLY A 306 8.64 -5.95 -14.31
N ARG A 307 7.92 -4.99 -14.91
CA ARG A 307 8.36 -3.59 -14.99
C ARG A 307 7.62 -2.74 -13.95
N LEU A 308 8.36 -2.06 -13.08
CA LEU A 308 7.82 -1.11 -12.11
C LEU A 308 7.66 0.25 -12.78
N HIS A 309 6.44 0.76 -12.85
CA HIS A 309 6.13 2.08 -13.32
C HIS A 309 6.00 3.05 -12.14
N LEU A 310 6.77 4.13 -12.18
CA LEU A 310 6.85 5.16 -11.16
C LEU A 310 6.36 6.49 -11.75
N PRO A 311 5.14 6.92 -11.40
CA PRO A 311 4.64 8.25 -11.76
C PRO A 311 5.51 9.35 -11.15
N TYR A 312 5.87 10.34 -11.96
CA TYR A 312 6.66 11.49 -11.52
C TYR A 312 6.16 12.77 -12.20
N ALA A 313 6.37 13.90 -11.55
CA ALA A 313 6.06 15.22 -12.08
C ALA A 313 7.20 16.20 -11.74
N THR A 314 7.71 16.88 -12.77
CA THR A 314 8.73 17.93 -12.71
C THR A 314 8.19 19.19 -13.40
N PRO A 315 8.83 20.36 -13.24
CA PRO A 315 8.46 21.56 -13.99
C PRO A 315 8.49 21.35 -15.52
N GLU A 316 9.43 20.54 -16.01
CA GLU A 316 9.60 20.25 -17.44
C GLU A 316 8.65 19.16 -17.95
N ILE A 317 8.39 18.16 -17.10
CA ILE A 317 7.52 17.01 -17.42
C ILE A 317 6.45 16.91 -16.33
N PRO A 318 5.30 17.61 -16.48
CA PRO A 318 4.27 17.69 -15.45
C PRO A 318 3.50 16.37 -15.24
N CYS A 319 3.58 15.45 -16.22
CA CYS A 319 2.98 14.13 -16.18
C CYS A 319 3.91 13.12 -16.86
N GLY A 320 4.62 12.31 -16.06
CA GLY A 320 5.59 11.33 -16.56
C GLY A 320 5.50 9.98 -15.84
N ILE A 321 5.98 8.94 -16.51
CA ILE A 321 6.17 7.60 -15.92
C ILE A 321 7.62 7.16 -16.18
N THR A 322 8.33 6.82 -15.11
CA THR A 322 9.65 6.19 -15.19
C THR A 322 9.51 4.69 -14.98
N GLY A 323 10.14 3.88 -15.83
CA GLY A 323 10.12 2.43 -15.72
C GLY A 323 11.40 1.87 -15.12
N LEU A 324 11.31 1.01 -14.11
CA LEU A 324 12.41 0.24 -13.53
C LEU A 324 12.16 -1.26 -13.68
N THR A 325 13.22 -2.04 -13.68
CA THR A 325 13.16 -3.51 -13.59
C THR A 325 13.85 -3.95 -12.32
N LEU A 326 13.28 -4.91 -11.60
CA LEU A 326 13.94 -5.47 -10.42
C LEU A 326 15.21 -6.23 -10.86
N PRO A 327 16.40 -5.86 -10.35
CA PRO A 327 17.62 -6.55 -10.70
C PRO A 327 17.59 -8.03 -10.29
N VAL A 328 18.45 -8.83 -10.92
CA VAL A 328 18.66 -10.23 -10.53
C VAL A 328 19.49 -10.24 -9.26
N SER A 329 19.03 -10.96 -8.24
CA SER A 329 19.75 -11.09 -6.98
C SER A 329 21.10 -11.77 -7.18
N PRO A 330 22.19 -11.26 -6.56
CA PRO A 330 23.48 -11.91 -6.64
C PRO A 330 23.40 -13.31 -6.02
N PRO A 331 24.14 -14.30 -6.57
CA PRO A 331 24.16 -15.63 -5.99
C PRO A 331 24.66 -15.58 -4.54
N ALA A 332 24.16 -16.48 -3.71
CA ALA A 332 24.64 -16.59 -2.33
C ALA A 332 26.17 -16.80 -2.33
N PRO A 333 26.92 -16.09 -1.48
CA PRO A 333 28.36 -16.29 -1.41
C PRO A 333 28.62 -17.76 -1.05
N VAL A 334 29.39 -18.44 -1.90
CA VAL A 334 29.85 -19.80 -1.63
C VAL A 334 30.77 -19.72 -0.43
N ARG A 335 30.30 -20.22 0.72
CA ARG A 335 31.21 -20.51 1.83
C ARG A 335 32.06 -21.69 1.41
N LEU A 336 33.28 -21.41 0.98
CA LEU A 336 34.31 -22.44 0.93
C LEU A 336 34.59 -22.80 2.39
N ASP A 337 34.22 -24.01 2.79
CA ASP A 337 34.68 -24.55 4.05
C ASP A 337 36.22 -24.47 4.03
N PRO A 338 36.86 -23.97 5.11
CA PRO A 338 38.31 -24.00 5.18
C PRO A 338 38.76 -25.44 4.96
N PRO A 339 39.82 -25.68 4.15
CA PRO A 339 40.31 -27.03 3.93
C PRO A 339 40.53 -27.70 5.28
N PRO A 340 40.09 -28.96 5.47
CA PRO A 340 40.22 -29.63 6.74
C PRO A 340 41.66 -29.48 7.21
N ALA A 341 41.83 -29.00 8.46
CA ALA A 341 43.15 -28.86 9.05
C ALA A 341 43.91 -30.17 8.84
N ALA A 342 45.08 -30.10 8.21
CA ALA A 342 45.89 -31.28 7.98
C ALA A 342 46.12 -31.95 9.33
N ALA A 343 45.52 -33.14 9.52
CA ALA A 343 45.71 -33.90 10.74
C ALA A 343 47.23 -34.08 10.94
N PRO A 344 47.76 -33.78 12.14
CA PRO A 344 49.18 -34.02 12.40
C PRO A 344 49.47 -35.48 12.07
N ARG A 345 50.36 -35.71 11.10
CA ARG A 345 50.81 -37.07 10.77
C ARG A 345 51.35 -37.68 12.07
N PRO A 346 50.89 -38.87 12.48
CA PRO A 346 51.49 -39.57 13.61
C PRO A 346 52.97 -39.73 13.33
N VAL A 347 53.80 -39.15 14.20
CA VAL A 347 55.25 -39.40 14.18
C VAL A 347 55.41 -40.88 14.54
N PRO A 348 56.03 -41.72 13.68
CA PRO A 348 56.33 -43.10 14.05
C PRO A 348 57.12 -43.11 15.36
N LEU A 349 56.79 -44.01 16.29
CA LEU A 349 57.40 -44.08 17.64
C LEU A 349 58.94 -44.15 17.65
N GLN A 350 59.55 -44.47 16.50
CA GLN A 350 61.00 -44.51 16.27
C GLN A 350 61.64 -43.13 16.12
N GLN A 351 60.86 -42.05 16.00
CA GLN A 351 61.32 -40.66 15.85
C GLN A 351 60.94 -39.77 17.04
N ALA A 352 60.45 -40.35 18.15
CA ALA A 352 60.25 -39.60 19.39
C ALA A 352 61.61 -39.37 20.08
N PRO A 353 62.03 -38.11 20.32
CA PRO A 353 63.25 -37.84 21.08
C PRO A 353 63.03 -38.28 22.53
N LEU A 354 63.85 -39.22 23.01
CA LEU A 354 63.94 -39.59 24.42
C LEU A 354 64.75 -38.52 25.14
N HIS A 355 64.06 -37.62 25.84
CA HIS A 355 64.63 -36.84 26.94
C HIS A 355 63.60 -36.72 28.07
#